data_AF-A0A957MAF3-F1
#
_entry.id   AF-A0A957MAF3-F1
#
_cell.length_a   1.000
_cell.length_b   1.000
_cell.length_c   1.000
_cell.angle_alpha   90.00
_cell.angle_beta   90.00
_cell.angle_gamma   90.00
#
_symmetry.space_group_name_H-M   'P 1'
#
loop_
_entity.id
_entity.type
_entity.pdbx_description
1 polymer ?
#
loop_
_entity_poly.entity_id
_entity_poly.type
_entity_poly.pdbx_seq_one_letter_code
_entity_poly.pdbx_strand_id
1 'polypeptide(L)'
;MTLEEKAALCTGASAWTTTPVERLGVPELLVSDGPHGVRRVPDIHAVAAQSLPATCFPTASLLASTWDAELLQAMGEALATEAVALGANVLLGPGVNMKRTPLCGRNFEYFSEDPYHAGELA
;
A
#
# COMPACT_ATOMS: atom_id res chain seq x y z
N MET A 1 -24.21 10.42 -11.09
CA MET A 1 -23.68 11.29 -10.02
C MET A 1 -23.98 12.74 -10.33
N THR A 2 -24.25 13.56 -9.32
CA THR A 2 -24.26 15.03 -9.42
C THR A 2 -22.84 15.57 -9.62
N LEU A 3 -22.69 16.87 -9.88
CA LEU A 3 -21.36 17.49 -10.02
C LEU A 3 -20.61 17.45 -8.68
N GLU A 4 -21.32 17.67 -7.58
CA GLU A 4 -20.81 17.66 -6.21
C GLU A 4 -20.35 16.26 -5.82
N GLU A 5 -21.15 15.21 -6.10
CA GLU A 5 -20.77 13.81 -5.87
C GLU A 5 -19.48 13.45 -6.65
N LYS A 6 -19.35 13.92 -7.90
CA LYS A 6 -18.13 13.71 -8.69
C LYS A 6 -16.92 14.42 -8.10
N ALA A 7 -17.08 15.67 -7.67
CA ALA A 7 -16.00 16.44 -7.07
C ALA A 7 -15.54 15.83 -5.74
N ALA A 8 -16.47 15.34 -4.93
CA ALA A 8 -16.16 14.74 -3.63
C ALA A 8 -15.35 13.43 -3.74
N LEU A 9 -15.53 12.67 -4.82
CA LEU A 9 -14.72 11.47 -5.10
C LEU A 9 -13.24 11.76 -5.38
N CYS A 10 -12.86 13.01 -5.67
CA CYS A 10 -11.47 13.42 -5.86
C CYS A 10 -10.75 13.73 -4.54
N THR A 11 -11.43 13.59 -3.40
CA THR A 11 -10.89 13.82 -2.05
C THR A 11 -11.23 12.64 -1.15
N GLY A 12 -10.30 12.30 -0.24
CA GLY A 12 -10.59 11.31 0.79
C GLY A 12 -11.64 11.82 1.78
N ALA A 13 -12.54 10.93 2.23
CA ALA A 13 -13.44 11.22 3.35
C ALA A 13 -12.67 11.32 4.67
N SER A 14 -11.57 10.58 4.76
CA SER A 14 -10.56 10.65 5.82
C SER A 14 -9.16 10.50 5.22
N ALA A 15 -8.13 10.44 6.07
CA ALA A 15 -6.77 10.13 5.64
C ALA A 15 -6.62 8.71 5.04
N TRP A 16 -7.58 7.81 5.32
CA TRP A 16 -7.50 6.39 4.96
C TRP A 16 -8.72 5.88 4.21
N THR A 17 -9.68 6.73 3.85
CA THR A 17 -10.91 6.28 3.19
C THR A 17 -11.37 7.17 2.03
N THR A 18 -12.00 6.55 1.02
CA THR A 18 -12.59 7.24 -0.12
C THR A 18 -13.99 7.78 0.20
N THR A 19 -14.41 8.86 -0.46
CA THR A 19 -15.77 9.38 -0.27
C THR A 19 -16.85 8.40 -0.78
N PRO A 20 -17.80 7.92 0.04
CA PRO A 20 -18.91 7.10 -0.42
C PRO A 20 -19.98 7.91 -1.17
N VAL A 21 -20.76 7.25 -2.02
CA VAL A 21 -21.98 7.81 -2.64
C VAL A 21 -23.13 6.82 -2.44
N GLU A 22 -23.74 6.85 -1.25
CA GLU A 22 -24.74 5.87 -0.79
C GLU A 22 -25.95 5.73 -1.72
N ARG A 23 -26.47 6.85 -2.23
CA ARG A 23 -27.63 6.88 -3.15
C ARG A 23 -27.38 6.07 -4.43
N LEU A 24 -26.12 5.90 -4.82
CA LEU A 24 -25.71 5.13 -6.00
C LEU A 24 -25.09 3.78 -5.64
N GLY A 25 -25.04 3.42 -4.36
CA GLY A 25 -24.42 2.18 -3.89
C GLY A 25 -22.90 2.15 -4.06
N VAL A 26 -22.23 3.30 -4.14
CA VAL A 26 -20.76 3.37 -4.17
C VAL A 26 -20.25 3.34 -2.73
N PRO A 27 -19.55 2.28 -2.30
CA PRO A 27 -19.09 2.15 -0.93
C PRO A 27 -17.90 3.06 -0.62
N GLU A 28 -17.66 3.25 0.67
CA GLU A 28 -16.38 3.74 1.17
C GLU A 28 -15.34 2.62 1.03
N LEU A 29 -14.15 2.95 0.53
CA LEU A 29 -13.00 2.03 0.46
C LEU A 29 -11.94 2.47 1.46
N LEU A 30 -11.37 1.50 2.18
CA LEU A 30 -10.25 1.70 3.08
C LEU A 30 -8.93 1.44 2.35
N VAL A 31 -8.02 2.42 2.42
CA VAL A 31 -6.63 2.29 1.98
C VAL A 31 -5.73 2.10 3.20
N SER A 32 -4.67 1.30 3.07
CA SER A 32 -3.72 1.04 4.16
C SER A 32 -2.31 0.91 3.60
N ASP A 33 -1.31 1.39 4.35
CA ASP A 33 0.09 1.08 4.05
C ASP A 33 0.35 -0.44 4.22
N GLY A 34 1.39 -1.03 3.63
CA GLY A 34 2.29 -0.45 2.66
C GLY A 34 3.19 -1.51 2.01
N PRO A 35 4.37 -1.15 1.49
CA PRO A 35 5.12 -1.97 0.52
C PRO A 35 5.69 -3.30 1.04
N HIS A 36 5.75 -3.52 2.37
CA HIS A 36 6.30 -4.74 2.97
C HIS A 36 5.51 -5.19 4.22
N GLY A 37 4.19 -4.96 4.22
CA GLY A 37 3.28 -5.40 5.28
C GLY A 37 2.05 -4.52 5.39
N VAL A 38 0.92 -5.09 5.85
CA VAL A 38 -0.33 -4.34 6.04
C VAL A 38 -0.29 -3.61 7.39
N ARG A 39 -0.49 -2.29 7.38
CA ARG A 39 -0.45 -1.42 8.57
C ARG A 39 -1.81 -0.80 8.81
N ARG A 40 -2.68 -1.56 9.46
CA ARG A 40 -4.06 -1.14 9.78
C ARG A 40 -4.18 -0.82 11.26
N VAL A 41 -4.77 0.32 11.60
CA VAL A 41 -5.12 0.67 12.99
C VAL A 41 -6.59 0.33 13.27
N PRO A 42 -6.96 -0.01 14.51
CA PRO A 42 -8.36 -0.28 14.86
C PRO A 42 -9.27 0.93 14.63
N ASP A 43 -8.79 2.12 14.99
CA ASP A 43 -9.45 3.41 14.78
C ASP A 43 -8.62 4.25 13.81
N ILE A 44 -9.17 4.46 12.62
CA ILE A 44 -8.53 5.21 11.53
C ILE A 44 -8.49 6.73 11.78
N HIS A 45 -9.24 7.23 12.77
CA HIS A 45 -9.26 8.63 13.17
C HIS A 45 -8.34 8.93 14.35
N ALA A 46 -7.76 7.90 14.99
CA ALA A 46 -6.83 8.08 16.09
C ALA A 46 -5.50 8.68 15.60
N VAL A 47 -5.01 9.71 16.30
CA VAL A 47 -3.72 10.37 16.01
C VAL A 47 -2.53 9.42 16.22
N ALA A 48 -2.67 8.51 17.18
CA ALA A 48 -1.72 7.43 17.43
C ALA A 48 -2.48 6.19 17.92
N ALA A 49 -2.32 5.08 17.21
CA ALA A 49 -2.86 3.79 17.63
C ALA A 49 -1.86 2.69 17.26
N GLN A 50 -1.81 1.65 18.09
CA GLN A 50 -1.06 0.45 17.76
C GLN A 50 -1.70 -0.20 16.53
N SER A 51 -0.88 -0.61 15.57
CA SER A 51 -1.38 -1.35 14.40
C SER A 51 -1.87 -2.72 14.84
N LEU A 52 -2.91 -3.21 14.17
CA LEU A 52 -3.31 -4.60 14.28
C LEU A 52 -2.14 -5.51 13.86
N PRO A 53 -2.04 -6.72 14.44
CA PRO A 53 -1.01 -7.67 14.04
C PRO A 53 -1.10 -7.99 12.54
N ALA A 54 0.05 -7.94 11.88
CA ALA A 54 0.24 -8.29 10.48
C ALA A 54 1.68 -8.78 10.29
N THR A 55 1.95 -9.48 9.19
CA THR A 55 3.29 -9.93 8.86
C THR A 55 4.14 -8.75 8.39
N CYS A 56 5.32 -8.58 9.00
CA CYS A 56 6.32 -7.63 8.55
C CYS A 56 7.30 -8.37 7.61
N PHE A 57 7.12 -8.18 6.31
CA PHE A 57 7.97 -8.79 5.29
C PHE A 57 9.32 -8.06 5.19
N PRO A 58 10.35 -8.72 4.62
CA PRO A 58 11.59 -8.05 4.24
C PRO A 58 11.33 -6.81 3.37
N THR A 59 12.17 -5.79 3.53
CA THR A 59 12.02 -4.54 2.76
C THR A 59 12.40 -4.78 1.30
N ALA A 60 11.89 -3.94 0.39
CA ALA A 60 12.13 -4.07 -1.05
C ALA A 60 13.62 -4.11 -1.43
N SER A 61 14.51 -3.45 -0.66
CA SER A 61 15.95 -3.55 -0.89
C SER A 61 16.52 -4.96 -0.69
N LEU A 62 16.01 -5.69 0.31
CA LEU A 62 16.41 -7.07 0.58
C LEU A 62 15.75 -8.03 -0.41
N LEU A 63 14.46 -7.82 -0.69
CA LEU A 63 13.73 -8.61 -1.70
C LEU A 63 14.35 -8.48 -3.09
N ALA A 64 14.77 -7.28 -3.48
CA ALA A 64 15.47 -7.06 -4.75
C ALA A 64 16.81 -7.81 -4.84
N SER A 65 17.42 -8.15 -3.70
CA SER A 65 18.66 -8.93 -3.67
C SER A 65 18.43 -10.41 -3.97
N THR A 66 17.17 -10.87 -4.02
CA THR A 66 16.81 -12.26 -4.37
C THR A 66 16.85 -12.51 -5.88
N TRP A 67 16.58 -11.48 -6.69
CA TRP A 67 16.36 -11.61 -8.14
C TRP A 67 15.27 -12.62 -8.51
N ASP A 68 14.27 -12.79 -7.64
CA ASP A 68 13.25 -13.83 -7.75
C ASP A 68 11.85 -13.19 -7.82
N ALA A 69 11.36 -12.97 -9.05
CA ALA A 69 10.03 -12.39 -9.27
C ALA A 69 8.90 -13.30 -8.79
N GLU A 70 9.07 -14.63 -8.85
CA GLU A 70 8.06 -15.59 -8.37
C GLU A 70 7.92 -15.50 -6.84
N LEU A 71 9.02 -15.33 -6.12
CA LEU A 71 9.01 -15.10 -4.67
C LEU A 71 8.28 -13.80 -4.31
N LEU A 72 8.48 -12.72 -5.07
CA LEU A 72 7.79 -11.45 -4.84
C LEU A 72 6.30 -11.54 -5.16
N GLN A 73 5.91 -12.31 -6.19
CA GLN A 73 4.50 -12.61 -6.46
C GLN A 73 3.87 -13.35 -5.28
N ALA A 74 4.53 -14.40 -4.75
CA ALA A 74 4.04 -15.14 -3.60
C ALA A 74 3.90 -14.25 -2.34
N MET A 75 4.83 -13.30 -2.15
CA MET A 75 4.69 -12.28 -1.11
C MET A 75 3.48 -11.37 -1.35
N GLY A 76 3.24 -10.94 -2.59
CA GLY A 76 2.09 -10.13 -2.98
C GLY A 76 0.76 -10.82 -2.68
N GLU A 77 0.66 -12.12 -2.93
CA GLU A 77 -0.53 -12.95 -2.61
C GLU A 77 -0.75 -13.04 -1.09
N ALA A 78 0.32 -13.17 -0.30
CA ALA A 78 0.25 -13.16 1.16
C ALA A 78 -0.20 -11.79 1.70
N LEU A 79 0.35 -10.70 1.16
CA LEU A 79 -0.06 -9.33 1.48
C LEU A 79 -1.54 -9.09 1.16
N ALA A 80 -2.02 -9.55 0.00
CA ALA A 80 -3.43 -9.42 -0.38
C ALA A 80 -4.34 -10.20 0.58
N THR A 81 -3.93 -11.40 0.98
CA THR A 81 -4.66 -12.22 1.96
C THR A 81 -4.79 -11.50 3.31
N GLU A 82 -3.71 -10.92 3.81
CA GLU A 82 -3.75 -10.13 5.05
C GLU A 82 -4.56 -8.83 4.90
N ALA A 83 -4.49 -8.15 3.76
CA ALA A 83 -5.26 -6.95 3.50
C ALA A 83 -6.77 -7.24 3.56
N VAL A 84 -7.22 -8.32 2.94
CA VAL A 84 -8.61 -8.78 3.02
C VAL A 84 -9.00 -9.13 4.46
N ALA A 85 -8.14 -9.87 5.19
CA ALA A 85 -8.41 -10.25 6.57
C ALA A 85 -8.53 -9.04 7.51
N LEU A 86 -7.81 -7.94 7.20
CA LEU A 86 -7.82 -6.70 7.97
C LEU A 86 -8.82 -5.65 7.44
N GLY A 87 -9.57 -5.98 6.38
CA GLY A 87 -10.58 -5.10 5.79
C GLY A 87 -10.02 -3.90 5.01
N ALA A 88 -8.77 -3.99 4.53
CA ALA A 88 -8.19 -3.01 3.63
C ALA A 88 -8.52 -3.35 2.18
N ASN A 89 -9.12 -2.41 1.46
CA ASN A 89 -9.50 -2.58 0.05
C ASN A 89 -8.31 -2.32 -0.89
N VAL A 90 -7.39 -1.45 -0.49
CA VAL A 90 -6.22 -1.06 -1.28
C VAL A 90 -5.00 -1.01 -0.37
N LEU A 91 -3.93 -1.69 -0.79
CA LEU A 91 -2.62 -1.61 -0.16
C LEU A 91 -1.76 -0.56 -0.87
N LEU A 92 -1.15 0.36 -0.13
CA LEU A 92 -0.34 1.44 -0.68
C LEU A 92 1.09 0.97 -0.95
N GLY A 93 1.29 0.27 -2.06
CA GLY A 93 2.60 -0.19 -2.53
C GLY A 93 2.53 -0.82 -3.92
N PRO A 94 3.66 -1.33 -4.43
CA PRO A 94 5.00 -1.21 -3.83
C PRO A 94 5.64 0.17 -4.05
N GLY A 95 6.74 0.44 -3.35
CA GLY A 95 7.58 1.61 -3.58
C GLY A 95 8.59 1.35 -4.71
N VAL A 96 8.49 2.11 -5.81
CA VAL A 96 9.28 1.85 -7.04
C VAL A 96 10.14 3.03 -7.48
N ASN A 97 10.43 3.98 -6.57
CA ASN A 97 11.35 5.06 -6.89
C ASN A 97 12.78 4.53 -7.09
N MET A 98 13.52 5.13 -8.00
CA MET A 98 14.91 4.74 -8.23
C MET A 98 15.81 5.18 -7.07
N LYS A 99 16.73 4.29 -6.69
CA LYS A 99 17.82 4.59 -5.74
C LYS A 99 18.90 5.46 -6.39
N ARG A 100 18.52 6.67 -6.85
CA ARG A 100 19.41 7.62 -7.55
C ARG A 100 20.67 7.96 -6.76
N THR A 101 20.55 8.00 -5.43
CA THR A 101 21.64 8.25 -4.49
C THR A 101 21.46 7.33 -3.29
N PRO A 102 22.54 6.81 -2.68
CA PRO A 102 22.43 5.99 -1.48
C PRO A 102 21.90 6.76 -0.27
N LEU A 103 21.86 8.09 -0.32
CA LEU A 103 21.45 8.96 0.80
C LEU A 103 19.93 9.13 0.97
N CYS A 104 19.11 8.62 0.04
CA CYS A 104 17.66 8.75 0.18
C CYS A 104 17.15 7.89 1.34
N GLY A 105 16.46 8.52 2.31
CA GLY A 105 15.98 7.85 3.52
C GLY A 105 14.94 6.76 3.30
N ARG A 106 14.34 6.67 2.10
CA ARG A 106 13.35 5.65 1.72
C ARG A 106 13.95 4.55 0.83
N ASN A 107 15.26 4.53 0.59
CA ASN A 107 15.88 3.50 -0.25
C ASN A 107 15.66 2.08 0.25
N PHE A 108 15.44 1.88 1.55
CA PHE A 108 15.20 0.55 2.11
C PHE A 108 13.91 -0.09 1.55
N GLU A 109 12.89 0.71 1.25
CA GLU A 109 11.59 0.28 0.73
C GLU A 109 11.44 0.44 -0.79
N TYR A 110 12.54 0.74 -1.50
CA TYR A 110 12.61 0.71 -2.95
C TYR A 110 13.46 -0.46 -3.45
N PHE A 111 13.17 -0.97 -4.65
CA PHE A 111 13.83 -2.16 -5.20
C PHE A 111 15.27 -1.91 -5.64
N SER A 112 15.49 -1.05 -6.64
CA SER A 112 16.79 -0.97 -7.33
C SER A 112 17.16 0.46 -7.76
N GLU A 113 18.43 0.65 -8.10
CA GLU A 113 18.90 1.78 -8.92
C GLU A 113 18.74 1.52 -10.44
N ASP A 114 18.60 0.24 -10.82
CA ASP A 114 18.34 -0.19 -12.19
C ASP A 114 16.83 -0.26 -12.48
N PRO A 115 16.34 0.39 -13.55
CA PRO A 115 14.92 0.48 -13.84
C PRO A 115 14.31 -0.83 -14.34
N TYR A 116 15.08 -1.71 -15.00
CA TYR A 116 14.57 -3.00 -15.47
C TYR A 116 14.35 -3.92 -14.27
N HIS A 117 15.36 -4.05 -13.41
CA HIS A 117 15.27 -4.84 -12.18
C HIS A 117 14.16 -4.34 -11.24
N ALA A 118 14.04 -3.02 -11.06
CA ALA A 118 12.97 -2.45 -10.26
C ALA A 118 11.58 -2.67 -10.89
N GLY A 119 11.47 -2.69 -12.21
CA GLY A 119 10.21 -2.89 -12.93
C GLY A 119 9.76 -4.35 -12.95
N GLU A 120 10.66 -5.29 -13.17
CA GLU A 120 10.36 -6.73 -13.18
C GLU A 120 9.94 -7.27 -11.80
N LEU A 121 10.41 -6.62 -10.73
CA LEU A 121 10.10 -6.99 -9.35
C LEU A 121 8.87 -6.30 -8.76
N ALA A 122 8.32 -5.30 -9.45
CA ALA A 122 7.23 -4.45 -8.96
C ALA A 122 5.82 -5.03 -9.22
#